data_AF-A0A8J5V6P4-F1
#
_entry.id   AF-A0A8J5V6P4-F1
#
_cell.length_a   1.000
_cell.length_b   1.000
_cell.length_c   1.000
_cell.angle_alpha   90.00
_cell.angle_beta   90.00
_cell.angle_gamma   90.00
#
_symmetry.space_group_name_H-M   'P 1'
#
loop_
_entity.id
_entity.type
_entity.pdbx_description
1 polymer ?
#
loop_
_entity_poly.entity_id
_entity_poly.type
_entity_poly.pdbx_seq_one_letter_code
_entity_poly.pdbx_strand_id
1 'polypeptide(L)'
;MKFQKFFLIGLATGILVGAITWAILSKRKIPDDPRIIPIKQALILSRVVLSSELISRIDANSSRLKNFADQAYPGWDQSTDQLKKLALFAIKLLDFWATYGRKKSRNYPEIVESVVTQVVKKLKQSNMSKVPWGDNWYPFSSLVTRMLVMYEYVGDDPQLKRACHDQVIRIIPSVGTTHEFPDSDDFNTMNIFFTAVPRLCSNYMFNLNAYNVDIKTSAFIKIQKFLSFEEVKVDQPQTGVYRDLSWIHFTNVATYELLFGLYNFHWRAYTALGHTNRIRKLAEEIIPKILHPQIPYRPFGLSGRNGDIYNRVTYWDLVPNSFGVHIMPYIGFGVFKTPDFLFYVRVQRPGIAAYVTNSFETEKIFALAWMQLPKLYFRNYKSFLDYDATLTGKSLMDSPGLLLIKDEDYSSNILSPSNENLKAYHVDDGSIDSFIGTVRSSKERDAIFWKNKYKFSLIYGNCTITEIGMVWDTTVSVRLEFDNQSNNKLVYRYTKPGHCFATKVDLLNYDEIKSYLDNGVVNIPARKNIVLELAVGIKAEHRGKFTCYDRSVKYDTDCISFSVETVKLNETFVVKDENGLIIAGGSSSSDPEHSFKHENVTFVRNKGNFMYYPNETH
;
A
#
# COMPACT_ATOMS: atom_id res chain seq x y z
N MET A 1 -80.07 25.75 -9.89
CA MET A 1 -79.28 24.93 -8.91
C MET A 1 -78.47 23.77 -9.52
N LYS A 2 -78.92 23.06 -10.58
CA LYS A 2 -78.15 21.92 -11.14
C LYS A 2 -76.85 22.32 -11.85
N PHE A 3 -76.83 23.45 -12.58
CA PHE A 3 -75.66 23.89 -13.36
C PHE A 3 -74.45 24.29 -12.50
N GLN A 4 -74.69 24.95 -11.35
CA GLN A 4 -73.63 25.32 -10.40
C GLN A 4 -72.93 24.09 -9.79
N LYS A 5 -73.65 23.00 -9.53
CA LYS A 5 -73.05 21.75 -9.02
C LYS A 5 -72.15 21.09 -10.06
N PHE A 6 -72.54 21.05 -11.33
CA PHE A 6 -71.71 20.49 -12.40
C PHE A 6 -70.44 21.33 -12.65
N PHE A 7 -70.56 22.66 -12.59
CA PHE A 7 -69.41 23.55 -12.75
C PHE A 7 -68.39 23.40 -11.60
N LEU A 8 -68.88 23.33 -10.35
CA LEU A 8 -68.02 23.11 -9.16
C LEU A 8 -67.34 21.74 -9.18
N ILE A 9 -68.03 20.69 -9.62
CA ILE A 9 -67.42 19.36 -9.77
C ILE A 9 -66.35 19.40 -10.86
N GLY A 10 -66.63 19.99 -12.03
CA GLY A 10 -65.65 20.12 -13.12
C GLY A 10 -64.40 20.91 -12.70
N LEU A 11 -64.56 21.98 -11.93
CA LEU A 11 -63.45 22.79 -11.42
C LEU A 11 -62.60 22.02 -10.40
N ALA A 12 -63.25 21.29 -9.48
CA ALA A 12 -62.57 20.46 -8.49
C ALA A 12 -61.81 19.29 -9.15
N THR A 13 -62.39 18.65 -10.16
CA THR A 13 -61.70 17.60 -10.93
C THR A 13 -60.52 18.16 -11.73
N GLY A 14 -60.66 19.34 -12.34
CA GLY A 14 -59.58 20.02 -13.05
C GLY A 14 -58.38 20.36 -12.14
N ILE A 15 -58.66 20.87 -10.93
CA ILE A 15 -57.62 21.16 -9.93
C ILE A 15 -56.94 19.87 -9.44
N LEU A 16 -57.71 18.80 -9.20
CA LEU A 16 -57.18 17.51 -8.75
C LEU A 16 -56.27 16.88 -9.82
N VAL A 17 -56.70 16.87 -11.08
CA VAL A 17 -55.90 16.38 -12.21
C VAL A 17 -54.64 17.24 -12.39
N GLY A 18 -54.75 18.57 -12.28
CA GLY A 18 -53.61 19.48 -12.32
C GLY A 18 -52.59 19.20 -11.22
N ALA A 19 -53.05 18.99 -9.98
CA ALA A 19 -52.21 18.67 -8.84
C ALA A 19 -51.54 17.30 -8.96
N ILE A 20 -52.27 16.28 -9.44
CA ILE A 20 -51.71 14.93 -9.69
C ILE A 20 -50.67 14.98 -10.81
N THR A 21 -50.96 15.70 -11.90
CA THR A 21 -50.04 15.82 -13.03
C THR A 21 -48.78 16.60 -12.64
N TRP A 22 -48.91 17.67 -11.85
CA TRP A 22 -47.77 18.41 -11.29
C TRP A 22 -46.98 17.55 -10.28
N ALA A 23 -47.63 16.73 -9.45
CA ALA A 23 -46.97 15.80 -8.55
C ALA A 23 -46.23 14.67 -9.30
N ILE A 24 -46.74 14.21 -10.44
CA ILE A 24 -46.08 13.22 -11.30
C ILE A 24 -44.90 13.86 -12.06
N LEU A 25 -45.07 15.07 -12.59
CA LEU A 25 -44.03 15.79 -13.31
C LEU A 25 -42.90 16.28 -12.39
N SER A 26 -43.21 16.76 -11.19
CA SER A 26 -42.21 17.14 -10.17
C SER A 26 -41.45 15.94 -9.58
N LYS A 27 -42.01 14.73 -9.68
CA LYS A 27 -41.33 13.48 -9.30
C LYS A 27 -40.50 12.87 -10.44
N ARG A 28 -40.61 13.35 -11.69
CA ARG A 28 -39.68 12.94 -12.75
C ARG A 28 -38.34 13.60 -12.47
N LYS A 29 -37.37 12.80 -12.00
CA LYS A 29 -35.96 13.22 -11.94
C LYS A 29 -35.57 13.74 -13.32
N ILE A 30 -35.16 15.01 -13.39
CA ILE A 30 -34.48 15.56 -14.55
C ILE A 30 -33.30 14.62 -14.82
N PRO A 31 -33.15 14.08 -16.05
CA PRO A 31 -32.00 13.26 -16.38
C PRO A 31 -30.72 14.03 -16.05
N ASP A 32 -29.77 13.38 -15.38
CA ASP A 32 -28.46 13.99 -15.15
C ASP A 32 -27.88 14.44 -16.50
N ASP A 33 -27.24 15.61 -16.54
CA ASP A 33 -26.51 16.07 -17.73
C ASP A 33 -25.55 14.95 -18.19
N PRO A 34 -25.55 14.55 -19.48
CA PRO A 34 -24.70 13.48 -19.99
C PRO A 34 -23.21 13.62 -19.60
N ARG A 35 -22.74 14.86 -19.41
CA ARG A 35 -21.37 15.16 -18.96
C ARG A 35 -21.09 14.77 -17.50
N ILE A 36 -22.12 14.73 -16.67
CA ILE A 36 -22.05 14.47 -15.22
C ILE A 36 -22.10 12.96 -14.92
N ILE A 37 -22.75 12.17 -15.79
CA ILE A 37 -22.94 10.73 -15.61
C ILE A 37 -21.62 9.98 -15.39
N PRO A 38 -20.55 10.17 -16.20
CA PRO A 38 -19.29 9.44 -16.02
C PRO A 38 -18.62 9.76 -14.69
N ILE A 39 -18.67 11.03 -14.27
CA ILE A 39 -18.11 11.48 -12.99
C ILE A 39 -18.89 10.82 -11.86
N LYS A 40 -20.23 10.93 -11.87
CA LYS A 40 -21.09 10.29 -10.88
C LYS A 40 -20.80 8.80 -10.71
N GLN A 41 -20.63 8.07 -11.81
CA GLN A 41 -20.26 6.64 -11.78
C GLN A 41 -18.88 6.42 -11.17
N ALA A 42 -17.89 7.27 -11.49
CA ALA A 42 -16.54 7.17 -10.95
C ALA A 42 -16.42 7.50 -9.45
N LEU A 43 -17.30 8.37 -8.92
CA LEU A 43 -17.35 8.72 -7.50
C LEU A 43 -17.91 7.59 -6.62
N ILE A 44 -18.61 6.61 -7.21
CA ILE A 44 -19.29 5.50 -6.51
C ILE A 44 -18.45 4.22 -6.65
N LEU A 45 -18.25 3.46 -5.56
CA LEU A 45 -17.68 2.12 -5.57
C LEU A 45 -18.83 1.10 -5.54
N SER A 46 -18.97 0.32 -6.60
CA SER A 46 -20.12 -0.59 -6.82
C SER A 46 -20.26 -1.76 -5.82
N ARG A 47 -19.48 -1.81 -4.72
CA ARG A 47 -19.41 -2.94 -3.77
C ARG A 47 -19.16 -2.53 -2.30
N VAL A 48 -19.64 -1.38 -1.86
CA VAL A 48 -19.50 -0.97 -0.44
C VAL A 48 -20.34 -1.83 0.50
N VAL A 49 -19.75 -2.30 1.61
CA VAL A 49 -20.46 -3.01 2.69
C VAL A 49 -20.39 -2.19 3.99
N LEU A 50 -21.53 -1.97 4.62
CA LEU A 50 -21.61 -1.36 5.96
C LEU A 50 -21.27 -2.42 7.01
N SER A 51 -20.37 -2.09 7.94
CA SER A 51 -20.04 -2.99 9.05
C SER A 51 -21.18 -3.02 10.08
N SER A 52 -21.22 -4.07 10.90
CA SER A 52 -22.15 -4.18 12.04
C SER A 52 -22.04 -2.99 12.99
N GLU A 53 -20.83 -2.48 13.24
CA GLU A 53 -20.61 -1.29 14.08
C GLU A 53 -21.29 -0.04 13.48
N LEU A 54 -21.12 0.20 12.18
CA LEU A 54 -21.75 1.34 11.50
C LEU A 54 -23.27 1.23 11.51
N ILE A 55 -23.77 0.02 11.27
CA ILE A 55 -25.20 -0.30 11.36
C ILE A 55 -25.74 -0.02 12.77
N SER A 56 -25.06 -0.51 13.80
CA SER A 56 -25.43 -0.27 15.20
C SER A 56 -25.41 1.22 15.55
N ARG A 57 -24.43 1.98 15.05
CA ARG A 57 -24.33 3.42 15.26
C ARG A 57 -25.47 4.17 14.59
N ILE A 58 -25.85 3.77 13.37
CA ILE A 58 -27.02 4.31 12.68
C ILE A 58 -28.29 4.02 13.50
N ASP A 59 -28.49 2.77 13.91
CA ASP A 59 -29.71 2.35 14.58
C ASP A 59 -29.87 3.08 15.93
N ALA A 60 -28.79 3.23 16.70
CA ALA A 60 -28.78 3.96 17.97
C ALA A 60 -29.12 5.46 17.86
N ASN A 61 -28.88 6.08 16.70
CA ASN A 61 -29.02 7.53 16.50
C ASN A 61 -30.13 7.90 15.50
N SER A 62 -30.80 6.92 14.91
CA SER A 62 -31.81 7.08 13.86
C SER A 62 -33.03 7.90 14.28
N SER A 63 -33.36 7.96 15.57
CA SER A 63 -34.45 8.76 16.13
C SER A 63 -34.14 10.26 16.22
N ARG A 64 -32.86 10.65 16.05
CA ARG A 64 -32.38 12.04 16.23
C ARG A 64 -31.75 12.60 14.96
N LEU A 65 -32.41 12.37 13.80
CA LEU A 65 -31.87 12.72 12.49
C LEU A 65 -31.32 14.15 12.42
N LYS A 66 -32.02 15.16 12.93
CA LYS A 66 -31.59 16.58 12.81
C LYS A 66 -30.21 16.91 13.40
N ASN A 67 -29.74 16.17 14.40
CA ASN A 67 -28.46 16.39 15.09
C ASN A 67 -27.55 15.15 15.03
N PHE A 68 -27.66 14.37 13.95
CA PHE A 68 -26.96 13.08 13.85
C PHE A 68 -25.43 13.19 14.04
N ALA A 69 -24.77 14.17 13.40
CA ALA A 69 -23.32 14.34 13.49
C ALA A 69 -22.86 14.58 14.94
N ASP A 70 -23.50 15.53 15.63
CA ASP A 70 -23.15 15.88 17.01
C ASP A 70 -23.36 14.72 18.00
N GLN A 71 -24.32 13.84 17.74
CA GLN A 71 -24.62 12.70 18.62
C GLN A 71 -23.74 11.48 18.32
N ALA A 72 -23.58 11.13 17.04
CA ALA A 72 -22.84 9.94 16.62
C ALA A 72 -21.31 10.15 16.65
N TYR A 73 -20.87 11.40 16.58
CA TYR A 73 -19.46 11.83 16.51
C TYR A 73 -19.24 13.12 17.34
N PRO A 74 -19.43 13.08 18.67
CA PRO A 74 -19.31 14.28 19.50
C PRO A 74 -17.92 14.92 19.37
N GLY A 75 -17.89 16.25 19.20
CA GLY A 75 -16.65 17.02 19.03
C GLY A 75 -15.99 16.88 17.64
N TRP A 76 -16.74 16.45 16.62
CA TRP A 76 -16.23 16.33 15.24
C TRP A 76 -15.69 17.63 14.64
N ASP A 77 -16.12 18.79 15.14
CA ASP A 77 -15.67 20.12 14.73
C ASP A 77 -14.46 20.63 15.53
N GLN A 78 -13.97 19.84 16.50
CA GLN A 78 -12.85 20.18 17.38
C GLN A 78 -11.71 19.16 17.28
N SER A 79 -12.03 17.88 17.05
CA SER A 79 -11.07 16.77 17.03
C SER A 79 -10.81 16.25 15.62
N THR A 80 -9.53 16.17 15.24
CA THR A 80 -9.06 15.57 13.98
C THR A 80 -9.57 14.14 13.77
N ASP A 81 -9.53 13.30 14.82
CA ASP A 81 -9.96 11.91 14.75
C ASP A 81 -11.49 11.78 14.56
N GLN A 82 -12.27 12.59 15.28
CA GLN A 82 -13.73 12.60 15.14
C GLN A 82 -14.15 13.16 13.78
N LEU A 83 -13.50 14.21 13.28
CA LEU A 83 -13.73 14.74 11.94
C LEU A 83 -13.50 13.68 10.86
N LYS A 84 -12.36 12.97 10.97
CA LYS A 84 -12.02 11.86 10.06
C LYS A 84 -13.08 10.76 10.09
N LYS A 85 -13.53 10.35 11.28
CA LYS A 85 -14.58 9.34 11.45
C LYS A 85 -15.91 9.77 10.83
N LEU A 86 -16.35 11.01 11.07
CA LEU A 86 -17.59 11.57 10.51
C LEU A 86 -17.53 11.62 8.97
N ALA A 87 -16.45 12.17 8.41
CA ALA A 87 -16.31 12.32 6.97
C ALA A 87 -16.28 10.96 6.26
N LEU A 88 -15.49 9.99 6.77
CA LEU A 88 -15.44 8.63 6.22
C LEU A 88 -16.78 7.91 6.34
N PHE A 89 -17.51 8.10 7.44
CA PHE A 89 -18.85 7.57 7.61
C PHE A 89 -19.81 8.08 6.53
N ALA A 90 -19.89 9.41 6.36
CA ALA A 90 -20.77 10.02 5.39
C ALA A 90 -20.42 9.63 3.94
N ILE A 91 -19.12 9.62 3.60
CA ILE A 91 -18.62 9.13 2.30
C ILE A 91 -19.08 7.69 2.04
N LYS A 92 -18.89 6.80 3.03
CA LYS A 92 -19.25 5.38 2.90
C LYS A 92 -20.76 5.19 2.77
N LEU A 93 -21.55 5.98 3.49
CA LEU A 93 -23.01 5.93 3.44
C LEU A 93 -23.56 6.48 2.12
N LEU A 94 -22.98 7.57 1.60
CA LEU A 94 -23.26 8.12 0.27
C LEU A 94 -23.02 7.08 -0.82
N ASP A 95 -21.87 6.42 -0.78
CA ASP A 95 -21.48 5.40 -1.75
C ASP A 95 -22.41 4.18 -1.72
N PHE A 96 -22.72 3.70 -0.51
CA PHE A 96 -23.68 2.62 -0.30
C PHE A 96 -25.08 2.96 -0.84
N TRP A 97 -25.57 4.16 -0.53
CA TRP A 97 -26.87 4.64 -1.00
C TRP A 97 -26.91 4.77 -2.52
N ALA A 98 -25.86 5.31 -3.13
CA ALA A 98 -25.76 5.47 -4.58
C ALA A 98 -25.74 4.13 -5.32
N THR A 99 -25.07 3.12 -4.75
CA THR A 99 -24.93 1.78 -5.34
C THR A 99 -26.21 0.94 -5.23
N TYR A 100 -26.78 0.84 -4.03
CA TYR A 100 -27.91 -0.06 -3.77
C TYR A 100 -29.28 0.61 -3.88
N GLY A 101 -29.29 1.94 -4.05
CA GLY A 101 -30.48 2.76 -4.19
C GLY A 101 -31.41 2.71 -2.98
N ARG A 102 -32.58 3.33 -3.14
CA ARG A 102 -33.70 3.32 -2.16
C ARG A 102 -34.34 1.93 -1.94
N LYS A 103 -33.77 0.85 -2.51
CA LYS A 103 -34.28 -0.53 -2.41
C LYS A 103 -34.09 -1.15 -1.02
N LYS A 104 -33.21 -0.57 -0.18
CA LYS A 104 -33.12 -0.90 1.25
C LYS A 104 -33.73 0.24 2.06
N SER A 105 -34.86 -0.02 2.72
CA SER A 105 -35.76 0.99 3.31
C SER A 105 -35.26 1.68 4.60
N ARG A 106 -33.95 1.90 4.76
CA ARG A 106 -33.43 2.64 5.92
C ARG A 106 -33.28 4.13 5.57
N ASN A 107 -33.38 4.98 6.59
CA ASN A 107 -33.28 6.45 6.51
C ASN A 107 -31.85 6.96 6.17
N TYR A 108 -31.09 6.23 5.36
CA TYR A 108 -29.70 6.56 5.02
C TYR A 108 -29.55 7.88 4.27
N PRO A 109 -30.40 8.21 3.28
CA PRO A 109 -30.35 9.52 2.63
C PRO A 109 -30.55 10.67 3.63
N GLU A 110 -31.54 10.56 4.51
CA GLU A 110 -31.86 11.57 5.51
C GLU A 110 -30.73 11.75 6.54
N ILE A 111 -30.04 10.65 6.91
CA ILE A 111 -28.86 10.72 7.78
C ILE A 111 -27.73 11.49 7.10
N VAL A 112 -27.42 11.16 5.84
CA VAL A 112 -26.36 11.87 5.08
C VAL A 112 -26.71 13.34 4.92
N GLU A 113 -27.95 13.65 4.50
CA GLU A 113 -28.41 15.03 4.33
C GLU A 113 -28.30 15.82 5.62
N SER A 114 -28.65 15.21 6.75
CA SER A 114 -28.47 15.83 8.05
C SER A 114 -27.01 16.10 8.39
N VAL A 115 -26.11 15.12 8.19
CA VAL A 115 -24.67 15.29 8.43
C VAL A 115 -24.11 16.42 7.56
N VAL A 116 -24.40 16.40 6.26
CA VAL A 116 -23.93 17.42 5.32
C VAL A 116 -24.49 18.80 5.68
N THR A 117 -25.77 18.89 6.05
CA THR A 117 -26.40 20.15 6.49
C THR A 117 -25.71 20.72 7.73
N GLN A 118 -25.43 19.90 8.74
CA GLN A 118 -24.72 20.31 9.95
C GLN A 118 -23.31 20.82 9.63
N VAL A 119 -22.57 20.08 8.80
CA VAL A 119 -21.22 20.46 8.36
C VAL A 119 -21.25 21.78 7.60
N VAL A 120 -22.12 21.94 6.60
CA VAL A 120 -22.25 23.18 5.83
C VAL A 120 -22.63 24.36 6.73
N LYS A 121 -23.58 24.18 7.66
CA LYS A 121 -23.98 25.23 8.62
C LYS A 121 -22.80 25.66 9.49
N LYS A 122 -22.01 24.72 9.99
CA LYS A 122 -20.85 25.00 10.82
C LYS A 122 -19.71 25.66 10.02
N LEU A 123 -19.48 25.23 8.79
CA LEU A 123 -18.47 25.86 7.90
C LEU A 123 -18.79 27.34 7.67
N LYS A 124 -20.05 27.70 7.43
CA LYS A 124 -20.49 29.09 7.26
C LYS A 124 -20.11 30.00 8.44
N GLN A 125 -20.03 29.44 9.65
CA GLN A 125 -19.66 30.16 10.87
C GLN A 125 -18.15 30.16 11.14
N SER A 126 -17.39 29.33 10.42
CA SER A 126 -15.97 29.11 10.69
C SER A 126 -15.09 30.18 10.03
N ASN A 127 -14.00 30.56 10.69
CA ASN A 127 -12.97 31.42 10.11
C ASN A 127 -12.00 30.55 9.27
N MET A 128 -11.83 30.92 8.00
CA MET A 128 -11.02 30.19 7.02
C MET A 128 -9.59 30.75 6.88
N SER A 129 -9.17 31.65 7.77
CA SER A 129 -7.77 32.14 7.81
C SER A 129 -6.77 31.06 8.20
N LYS A 130 -7.25 29.96 8.80
CA LYS A 130 -6.50 28.74 9.15
C LYS A 130 -7.43 27.54 9.01
N VAL A 131 -6.88 26.32 9.12
CA VAL A 131 -7.71 25.10 9.24
C VAL A 131 -8.63 25.27 10.47
N PRO A 132 -9.96 25.29 10.29
CA PRO A 132 -10.88 25.69 11.36
C PRO A 132 -11.15 24.57 12.36
N TRP A 133 -10.98 23.30 11.96
CA TRP A 133 -11.34 22.13 12.76
C TRP A 133 -10.19 21.14 12.81
N GLY A 134 -9.79 20.75 14.02
CA GLY A 134 -8.63 19.89 14.26
C GLY A 134 -7.29 20.61 14.09
N ASP A 135 -6.23 19.85 14.29
CA ASP A 135 -4.81 20.24 14.19
C ASP A 135 -4.14 19.71 12.90
N ASN A 136 -4.89 18.98 12.07
CA ASN A 136 -4.39 18.38 10.85
C ASN A 136 -5.28 18.80 9.67
N TRP A 137 -4.66 19.42 8.67
CA TRP A 137 -5.31 19.83 7.43
C TRP A 137 -6.02 18.68 6.68
N TYR A 138 -5.50 17.44 6.73
CA TYR A 138 -5.87 16.40 5.77
C TYR A 138 -7.35 15.99 5.89
N PRO A 139 -7.87 15.64 7.09
CA PRO A 139 -9.29 15.35 7.23
C PRO A 139 -10.18 16.52 6.79
N PHE A 140 -9.79 17.75 7.10
CA PHE A 140 -10.55 18.94 6.75
C PHE A 140 -10.53 19.23 5.24
N SER A 141 -9.36 19.42 4.64
CA SER A 141 -9.22 19.85 3.25
C SER A 141 -9.43 18.74 2.23
N SER A 142 -9.20 17.47 2.57
CA SER A 142 -9.40 16.34 1.64
C SER A 142 -10.69 15.55 1.91
N LEU A 143 -10.94 15.12 3.15
CA LEU A 143 -12.08 14.22 3.41
C LEU A 143 -13.41 14.97 3.46
N VAL A 144 -13.48 16.14 4.09
CA VAL A 144 -14.72 16.95 4.11
C VAL A 144 -15.08 17.41 2.71
N THR A 145 -14.12 17.93 1.94
CA THR A 145 -14.38 18.38 0.57
C THR A 145 -14.79 17.23 -0.34
N ARG A 146 -14.17 16.06 -0.21
CA ARG A 146 -14.62 14.82 -0.87
C ARG A 146 -16.06 14.47 -0.51
N MET A 147 -16.42 14.51 0.78
CA MET A 147 -17.79 14.23 1.23
C MET A 147 -18.81 15.21 0.60
N LEU A 148 -18.51 16.51 0.62
CA LEU A 148 -19.36 17.55 0.04
C LEU A 148 -19.54 17.35 -1.48
N VAL A 149 -18.45 17.09 -2.21
CA VAL A 149 -18.50 16.83 -3.65
C VAL A 149 -19.25 15.54 -3.98
N MET A 150 -19.09 14.48 -3.18
CA MET A 150 -19.91 13.28 -3.37
C MET A 150 -21.41 13.59 -3.19
N TYR A 151 -21.77 14.44 -2.23
CA TYR A 151 -23.15 14.90 -2.07
C TYR A 151 -23.62 15.76 -3.27
N GLU A 152 -22.77 16.62 -3.83
CA GLU A 152 -23.08 17.38 -5.06
C GLU A 152 -23.47 16.48 -6.24
N TYR A 153 -22.90 15.29 -6.38
CA TYR A 153 -23.23 14.41 -7.52
C TYR A 153 -24.35 13.41 -7.22
N VAL A 154 -24.51 13.00 -5.97
CA VAL A 154 -25.42 11.91 -5.58
C VAL A 154 -26.67 12.42 -4.86
N GLY A 155 -26.57 13.53 -4.12
CA GLY A 155 -27.64 14.11 -3.32
C GLY A 155 -28.85 14.54 -4.12
N ASP A 156 -30.00 14.56 -3.44
CA ASP A 156 -31.30 14.89 -4.03
C ASP A 156 -31.70 16.38 -3.83
N ASP A 157 -31.22 17.07 -2.77
CA ASP A 157 -31.55 18.48 -2.48
C ASP A 157 -30.69 19.48 -3.29
N PRO A 158 -31.24 20.21 -4.28
CA PRO A 158 -30.48 21.17 -5.08
C PRO A 158 -29.88 22.34 -4.29
N GLN A 159 -30.56 22.80 -3.23
CA GLN A 159 -30.07 23.91 -2.41
C GLN A 159 -28.87 23.48 -1.57
N LEU A 160 -28.96 22.30 -0.96
CA LEU A 160 -27.84 21.75 -0.20
C LEU A 160 -26.64 21.43 -1.10
N LYS A 161 -26.88 20.93 -2.32
CA LYS A 161 -25.81 20.72 -3.32
C LYS A 161 -25.10 22.03 -3.67
N ARG A 162 -25.86 23.12 -3.90
CA ARG A 162 -25.25 24.44 -4.13
C ARG A 162 -24.47 24.95 -2.92
N ALA A 163 -25.01 24.75 -1.72
CA ALA A 163 -24.32 25.15 -0.50
C ALA A 163 -23.02 24.35 -0.26
N CYS A 164 -22.98 23.07 -0.66
CA CYS A 164 -21.76 22.26 -0.70
C CYS A 164 -20.72 22.89 -1.63
N HIS A 165 -21.12 23.24 -2.86
CA HIS A 165 -20.22 23.89 -3.83
C HIS A 165 -19.60 25.17 -3.27
N ASP A 166 -20.44 26.05 -2.72
CA ASP A 166 -19.96 27.31 -2.13
C ASP A 166 -18.94 27.05 -0.99
N GLN A 167 -19.11 25.97 -0.22
CA GLN A 167 -18.14 25.60 0.81
C GLN A 167 -16.87 24.95 0.23
N VAL A 168 -16.95 24.10 -0.79
CA VAL A 168 -15.78 23.49 -1.44
C VAL A 168 -14.86 24.56 -2.01
N ILE A 169 -15.42 25.54 -2.74
CA ILE A 169 -14.65 26.65 -3.32
C ILE A 169 -14.13 27.61 -2.24
N ARG A 170 -14.79 27.71 -1.09
CA ARG A 170 -14.29 28.47 0.06
C ARG A 170 -13.14 27.77 0.78
N ILE A 171 -13.18 26.44 0.90
CA ILE A 171 -12.10 25.64 1.51
C ILE A 171 -10.88 25.56 0.59
N ILE A 172 -11.10 25.47 -0.72
CA ILE A 172 -10.03 25.37 -1.72
C ILE A 172 -10.24 26.49 -2.74
N PRO A 173 -9.72 27.71 -2.52
CA PRO A 173 -9.97 28.87 -3.38
C PRO A 173 -9.37 28.77 -4.78
N SER A 174 -8.28 28.02 -4.93
CA SER A 174 -7.66 27.73 -6.23
C SER A 174 -6.87 26.41 -6.19
N VAL A 175 -6.59 25.83 -7.37
CA VAL A 175 -5.71 24.65 -7.46
C VAL A 175 -4.29 25.03 -7.03
N GLY A 176 -3.73 24.27 -6.10
CA GLY A 176 -2.40 24.54 -5.53
C GLY A 176 -2.41 25.37 -4.24
N THR A 177 -3.57 25.80 -3.75
CA THR A 177 -3.68 26.45 -2.44
C THR A 177 -4.02 25.42 -1.36
N THR A 178 -3.13 25.25 -0.37
CA THR A 178 -3.42 24.55 0.88
C THR A 178 -3.03 25.43 2.07
N HIS A 179 -3.68 25.23 3.22
CA HIS A 179 -3.50 26.10 4.38
C HIS A 179 -2.15 25.96 5.10
N GLU A 180 -1.40 24.88 4.85
CA GLU A 180 -0.06 24.59 5.39
C GLU A 180 0.66 23.68 4.39
N PHE A 181 1.98 23.84 4.12
CA PHE A 181 3.00 22.76 4.00
C PHE A 181 4.43 23.33 3.88
N PRO A 182 5.42 22.69 4.54
CA PRO A 182 6.85 22.86 4.30
C PRO A 182 7.37 22.03 3.10
N ASP A 183 8.53 22.45 2.59
CA ASP A 183 9.12 22.16 1.28
C ASP A 183 9.54 20.69 1.02
N SER A 184 8.65 19.88 0.42
CA SER A 184 9.08 18.78 -0.46
C SER A 184 8.17 18.66 -1.68
N ASP A 185 8.73 18.76 -2.89
CA ASP A 185 7.97 19.00 -4.12
C ASP A 185 6.97 17.88 -4.48
N ASP A 186 7.29 16.60 -4.25
CA ASP A 186 6.43 15.46 -4.65
C ASP A 186 5.29 15.19 -3.66
N PHE A 187 5.56 15.22 -2.36
CA PHE A 187 4.52 15.06 -1.33
C PHE A 187 3.56 16.26 -1.35
N ASN A 188 4.08 17.45 -1.61
CA ASN A 188 3.27 18.63 -1.88
C ASN A 188 2.38 18.41 -3.11
N THR A 189 2.87 17.81 -4.19
CA THR A 189 2.06 17.54 -5.39
C THR A 189 0.93 16.53 -5.14
N MET A 190 1.16 15.47 -4.36
CA MET A 190 0.10 14.54 -3.95
C MET A 190 -0.97 15.23 -3.09
N ASN A 191 -0.58 16.11 -2.16
CA ASN A 191 -1.51 16.88 -1.35
C ASN A 191 -2.33 17.85 -2.20
N ILE A 192 -1.69 18.53 -3.16
CA ILE A 192 -2.36 19.38 -4.15
C ILE A 192 -3.35 18.55 -4.97
N PHE A 193 -3.02 17.32 -5.37
CA PHE A 193 -3.95 16.45 -6.08
C PHE A 193 -5.21 16.13 -5.25
N PHE A 194 -5.04 15.81 -3.96
CA PHE A 194 -6.16 15.48 -3.06
C PHE A 194 -7.09 16.65 -2.76
N THR A 195 -6.61 17.89 -2.85
CA THR A 195 -7.48 19.09 -2.73
C THR A 195 -8.00 19.55 -4.08
N ALA A 196 -7.21 19.44 -5.16
CA ALA A 196 -7.61 19.89 -6.48
C ALA A 196 -8.80 19.10 -7.03
N VAL A 197 -8.81 17.77 -6.89
CA VAL A 197 -9.86 16.93 -7.51
C VAL A 197 -11.27 17.27 -7.01
N PRO A 198 -11.54 17.41 -5.70
CA PRO A 198 -12.83 17.90 -5.21
C PRO A 198 -13.23 19.24 -5.84
N ARG A 199 -12.32 20.22 -5.86
CA ARG A 199 -12.57 21.53 -6.48
C ARG A 199 -12.92 21.42 -7.96
N LEU A 200 -12.14 20.65 -8.72
CA LEU A 200 -12.36 20.44 -10.14
C LEU A 200 -13.73 19.82 -10.41
N CYS A 201 -14.11 18.79 -9.64
CA CYS A 201 -15.44 18.17 -9.74
C CYS A 201 -16.55 19.17 -9.43
N SER A 202 -16.39 19.98 -8.39
CA SER A 202 -17.41 20.96 -7.99
C SER A 202 -17.58 22.08 -9.03
N ASN A 203 -16.47 22.63 -9.54
CA ASN A 203 -16.50 23.63 -10.61
C ASN A 203 -17.02 23.02 -11.92
N TYR A 204 -16.68 21.78 -12.25
CA TYR A 204 -17.22 21.12 -13.45
C TYR A 204 -18.75 21.03 -13.41
N MET A 205 -19.32 20.82 -12.22
CA MET A 205 -20.78 20.74 -12.02
C MET A 205 -21.46 22.12 -12.00
N PHE A 206 -20.87 23.12 -11.34
CA PHE A 206 -21.55 24.39 -11.03
C PHE A 206 -20.96 25.64 -11.69
N ASN A 207 -19.71 25.60 -12.17
CA ASN A 207 -18.99 26.75 -12.73
C ASN A 207 -17.88 26.31 -13.72
N LEU A 208 -18.29 25.99 -14.94
CA LEU A 208 -17.37 25.49 -15.97
C LEU A 208 -16.26 26.50 -16.34
N ASN A 209 -16.53 27.80 -16.22
CA ASN A 209 -15.52 28.83 -16.47
C ASN A 209 -14.39 28.74 -15.44
N ALA A 210 -14.71 28.58 -14.16
CA ALA A 210 -13.71 28.39 -13.11
C ALA A 210 -12.93 27.08 -13.30
N TYR A 211 -13.61 25.99 -13.69
CA TYR A 211 -12.95 24.73 -14.04
C TYR A 211 -11.92 24.93 -15.18
N ASN A 212 -12.29 25.64 -16.24
CA ASN A 212 -11.39 25.92 -17.37
C ASN A 212 -10.18 26.79 -17.00
N VAL A 213 -10.29 27.61 -15.96
CA VAL A 213 -9.16 28.37 -15.39
C VAL A 213 -8.29 27.44 -14.54
N ASP A 214 -8.89 26.63 -13.67
CA ASP A 214 -8.19 25.72 -12.76
C ASP A 214 -7.27 24.74 -13.50
N ILE A 215 -7.73 24.15 -14.62
CA ILE A 215 -6.94 23.19 -15.42
C ILE A 215 -5.78 23.81 -16.20
N LYS A 216 -5.63 25.14 -16.17
CA LYS A 216 -4.51 25.87 -16.81
C LYS A 216 -3.48 26.37 -15.80
N THR A 217 -3.69 26.14 -14.52
CA THR A 217 -2.77 26.57 -13.46
C THR A 217 -1.47 25.77 -13.49
N SER A 218 -0.37 26.39 -13.04
CA SER A 218 0.92 25.71 -12.92
C SER A 218 0.87 24.51 -11.96
N ALA A 219 0.08 24.63 -10.88
CA ALA A 219 -0.16 23.54 -9.94
C ALA A 219 -0.89 22.35 -10.58
N PHE A 220 -1.87 22.59 -11.45
CA PHE A 220 -2.52 21.52 -12.21
C PHE A 220 -1.55 20.83 -13.18
N ILE A 221 -0.71 21.61 -13.88
CA ILE A 221 0.32 21.06 -14.78
C ILE A 221 1.33 20.19 -13.99
N LYS A 222 1.70 20.59 -12.76
CA LYS A 222 2.51 19.76 -11.86
C LYS A 222 1.82 18.43 -11.53
N ILE A 223 0.52 18.44 -11.20
CA ILE A 223 -0.26 17.21 -11.00
C ILE A 223 -0.22 16.32 -12.25
N GLN A 224 -0.43 16.89 -13.44
CA GLN A 224 -0.39 16.12 -14.70
C GLN A 224 0.95 15.41 -14.90
N LYS A 225 2.06 16.14 -14.70
CA LYS A 225 3.40 15.57 -14.79
C LYS A 225 3.61 14.48 -13.75
N PHE A 226 3.21 14.72 -12.50
CA PHE A 226 3.32 13.74 -11.42
C PHE A 226 2.55 12.44 -11.70
N LEU A 227 1.30 12.55 -12.18
CA LEU A 227 0.44 11.41 -12.49
C LEU A 227 0.77 10.70 -13.81
N SER A 228 1.68 11.27 -14.60
CA SER A 228 2.19 10.66 -15.82
C SER A 228 3.10 9.46 -15.53
N PHE A 229 3.72 9.38 -14.34
CA PHE A 229 4.66 8.35 -13.92
C PHE A 229 5.58 7.92 -15.07
N GLU A 230 6.32 8.89 -15.64
CA GLU A 230 7.34 8.58 -16.64
C GLU A 230 8.33 7.55 -16.09
N GLU A 231 8.66 6.59 -16.92
CA GLU A 231 9.51 5.48 -16.54
C GLU A 231 10.95 5.96 -16.34
N VAL A 232 11.57 5.51 -15.25
CA VAL A 232 12.97 5.79 -14.96
C VAL A 232 13.89 4.94 -15.85
N LYS A 233 14.82 5.61 -16.54
CA LYS A 233 15.79 5.01 -17.49
C LYS A 233 17.25 5.18 -17.06
N VAL A 234 17.49 5.45 -15.78
CA VAL A 234 18.83 5.56 -15.22
C VAL A 234 19.03 4.51 -14.15
N ASP A 235 20.28 4.10 -13.96
CA ASP A 235 20.63 3.03 -13.02
C ASP A 235 20.73 3.55 -11.57
N GLN A 236 20.96 4.85 -11.39
CA GLN A 236 21.02 5.48 -10.07
C GLN A 236 19.64 5.63 -9.44
N PRO A 237 19.45 5.31 -8.15
CA PRO A 237 18.18 5.47 -7.48
C PRO A 237 17.69 6.93 -7.51
N GLN A 238 16.56 7.11 -8.18
CA GLN A 238 15.77 8.34 -8.21
C GLN A 238 14.28 8.03 -8.06
N THR A 239 13.50 9.01 -7.58
CA THR A 239 12.04 8.91 -7.48
C THR A 239 11.42 8.53 -8.83
N GLY A 240 10.56 7.51 -8.83
CA GLY A 240 9.81 7.07 -9.99
C GLY A 240 9.58 5.57 -10.03
N VAL A 241 8.96 5.14 -11.13
CA VAL A 241 8.68 3.72 -11.41
C VAL A 241 9.68 3.22 -12.44
N TYR A 242 10.37 2.13 -12.12
CA TYR A 242 11.32 1.44 -12.97
C TYR A 242 10.60 0.38 -13.79
N ARG A 243 11.26 -0.11 -14.84
CA ARG A 243 10.67 -1.09 -15.78
C ARG A 243 10.27 -2.41 -15.13
N ASP A 244 11.07 -2.88 -14.17
CA ASP A 244 10.76 -4.09 -13.39
C ASP A 244 9.63 -3.89 -12.38
N LEU A 245 8.97 -2.72 -12.46
CA LEU A 245 7.91 -2.25 -11.58
C LEU A 245 8.39 -1.90 -10.16
N SER A 246 9.71 -1.90 -9.93
CA SER A 246 10.26 -1.29 -8.73
C SER A 246 9.84 0.17 -8.63
N TRP A 247 9.50 0.61 -7.43
CA TRP A 247 9.08 1.98 -7.19
C TRP A 247 9.96 2.60 -6.10
N ILE A 248 10.64 3.68 -6.47
CA ILE A 248 11.42 4.51 -5.56
C ILE A 248 10.69 5.82 -5.30
N HIS A 249 10.66 6.25 -4.05
CA HIS A 249 10.17 7.56 -3.61
C HIS A 249 11.19 8.22 -2.69
N PHE A 250 11.05 9.53 -2.44
CA PHE A 250 11.98 10.29 -1.59
C PHE A 250 13.45 10.08 -1.99
N THR A 251 13.74 10.19 -3.28
CA THR A 251 15.04 9.97 -3.92
C THR A 251 15.46 8.50 -3.98
N ASN A 252 15.44 7.76 -2.88
CA ASN A 252 16.07 6.43 -2.82
C ASN A 252 15.38 5.41 -1.90
N VAL A 253 14.13 5.64 -1.51
CA VAL A 253 13.34 4.72 -0.68
C VAL A 253 12.48 3.82 -1.55
N ALA A 254 12.66 2.51 -1.47
CA ALA A 254 11.75 1.56 -2.12
C ALA A 254 10.38 1.55 -1.41
N THR A 255 9.31 1.90 -2.09
CA THR A 255 7.96 1.91 -1.52
C THR A 255 6.85 1.96 -2.57
N TYR A 256 5.77 1.22 -2.34
CA TYR A 256 4.50 1.26 -3.05
C TYR A 256 3.42 2.04 -2.28
N GLU A 257 3.77 2.70 -1.17
CA GLU A 257 2.83 3.51 -0.36
C GLU A 257 2.08 4.52 -1.24
N LEU A 258 2.78 5.16 -2.19
CA LEU A 258 2.17 6.12 -3.10
C LEU A 258 1.10 5.48 -4.00
N LEU A 259 1.34 4.27 -4.53
CA LEU A 259 0.34 3.54 -5.32
C LEU A 259 -0.92 3.25 -4.51
N PHE A 260 -0.73 2.73 -3.30
CA PHE A 260 -1.84 2.42 -2.40
C PHE A 260 -2.61 3.67 -1.98
N GLY A 261 -1.89 4.79 -1.79
CA GLY A 261 -2.47 6.10 -1.50
C GLY A 261 -3.24 6.67 -2.69
N LEU A 262 -2.76 6.50 -3.92
CA LEU A 262 -3.33 7.08 -5.13
C LEU A 262 -4.45 6.25 -5.77
N TYR A 263 -4.46 4.92 -5.61
CA TYR A 263 -5.54 4.04 -6.10
C TYR A 263 -6.81 4.16 -5.24
N ASN A 264 -7.39 5.35 -5.22
CA ASN A 264 -8.53 5.74 -4.41
C ASN A 264 -9.65 6.46 -5.22
N PHE A 265 -10.42 7.32 -4.56
CA PHE A 265 -11.43 8.18 -5.19
C PHE A 265 -10.86 9.20 -6.19
N HIS A 266 -9.74 9.82 -5.87
CA HIS A 266 -9.23 11.00 -6.57
C HIS A 266 -8.81 10.66 -8.01
N TRP A 267 -8.14 9.53 -8.25
CA TRP A 267 -7.76 9.15 -9.62
C TRP A 267 -8.95 8.82 -10.50
N ARG A 268 -9.99 8.17 -9.95
CA ARG A 268 -11.20 7.82 -10.70
C ARG A 268 -11.94 9.09 -11.14
N ALA A 269 -12.13 10.01 -10.21
CA ALA A 269 -12.74 11.31 -10.49
C ALA A 269 -11.91 12.12 -11.51
N TYR A 270 -10.59 12.18 -11.33
CA TYR A 270 -9.67 12.83 -12.26
C TYR A 270 -9.76 12.25 -13.69
N THR A 271 -9.81 10.92 -13.80
CA THR A 271 -9.99 10.23 -15.09
C THR A 271 -11.36 10.53 -15.70
N ALA A 272 -12.43 10.54 -14.90
CA ALA A 272 -13.78 10.81 -15.36
C ALA A 272 -14.00 12.27 -15.82
N LEU A 273 -13.18 13.20 -15.32
CA LEU A 273 -13.09 14.57 -15.84
C LEU A 273 -12.36 14.67 -17.19
N GLY A 274 -11.89 13.53 -17.74
CA GLY A 274 -11.24 13.45 -19.05
C GLY A 274 -9.71 13.58 -19.01
N HIS A 275 -9.09 13.54 -17.83
CA HIS A 275 -7.64 13.68 -17.71
C HIS A 275 -6.92 12.33 -17.68
N THR A 276 -5.82 12.23 -18.43
CA THR A 276 -4.99 11.02 -18.52
C THR A 276 -4.09 10.86 -17.29
N ASN A 277 -3.92 9.63 -16.82
CA ASN A 277 -2.96 9.25 -15.79
C ASN A 277 -2.57 7.78 -15.94
N ARG A 278 -1.48 7.36 -15.27
CA ARG A 278 -1.01 5.95 -15.29
C ARG A 278 -1.38 5.12 -14.05
N ILE A 279 -2.10 5.69 -13.07
CA ILE A 279 -2.35 5.02 -11.78
C ILE A 279 -3.01 3.65 -11.96
N ARG A 280 -4.09 3.58 -12.76
CA ARG A 280 -4.81 2.31 -12.97
C ARG A 280 -3.93 1.26 -13.64
N LYS A 281 -3.21 1.64 -14.71
CA LYS A 281 -2.32 0.73 -15.43
C LYS A 281 -1.22 0.18 -14.51
N LEU A 282 -0.59 1.06 -13.72
CA LEU A 282 0.41 0.64 -12.73
C LEU A 282 -0.18 -0.25 -11.65
N ALA A 283 -1.40 0.03 -11.19
CA ALA A 283 -2.10 -0.81 -10.23
C ALA A 283 -2.40 -2.21 -10.81
N GLU A 284 -2.85 -2.29 -12.05
CA GLU A 284 -3.08 -3.55 -12.79
C GLU A 284 -1.77 -4.35 -13.00
N GLU A 285 -0.62 -3.68 -13.14
CA GLU A 285 0.69 -4.33 -13.33
C GLU A 285 1.35 -4.75 -12.00
N ILE A 286 1.18 -3.97 -10.91
CA ILE A 286 1.88 -4.13 -9.63
C ILE A 286 1.06 -4.93 -8.62
N ILE A 287 -0.21 -4.57 -8.40
CA ILE A 287 -1.03 -5.09 -7.31
C ILE A 287 -1.20 -6.62 -7.39
N PRO A 288 -1.54 -7.21 -8.54
CA PRO A 288 -1.55 -8.66 -8.68
C PRO A 288 -0.19 -9.32 -8.59
N LYS A 289 0.96 -8.62 -8.58
CA LYS A 289 2.26 -9.25 -8.30
C LYS A 289 2.57 -9.25 -6.80
N ILE A 290 2.20 -8.17 -6.10
CA ILE A 290 2.58 -7.95 -4.70
C ILE A 290 1.53 -8.40 -3.69
N LEU A 291 0.26 -8.58 -4.07
CA LEU A 291 -0.80 -9.01 -3.15
C LEU A 291 -1.31 -10.43 -3.45
N HIS A 292 -1.86 -11.05 -2.42
CA HIS A 292 -2.51 -12.35 -2.49
C HIS A 292 -4.05 -12.19 -2.55
N PRO A 293 -4.78 -12.98 -3.36
CA PRO A 293 -6.24 -12.87 -3.48
C PRO A 293 -7.00 -13.20 -2.19
N GLN A 294 -6.40 -14.00 -1.29
CA GLN A 294 -7.08 -14.53 -0.09
C GLN A 294 -6.32 -14.32 1.22
N ILE A 295 -5.09 -13.78 1.15
CA ILE A 295 -4.22 -13.57 2.32
C ILE A 295 -4.02 -12.06 2.42
N PRO A 296 -4.65 -11.38 3.39
CA PRO A 296 -4.81 -9.92 3.38
C PRO A 296 -3.61 -9.20 3.97
N TYR A 297 -2.38 -9.57 3.59
CA TYR A 297 -1.16 -8.93 4.08
C TYR A 297 -0.36 -8.25 2.98
N ARG A 298 0.17 -7.08 3.30
CA ARG A 298 1.04 -6.27 2.46
C ARG A 298 2.51 -6.44 2.90
N PRO A 299 3.47 -6.23 2.01
CA PRO A 299 4.89 -6.25 2.39
C PRO A 299 5.20 -5.08 3.34
N PHE A 300 5.65 -5.40 4.56
CA PHE A 300 6.09 -4.40 5.52
C PHE A 300 7.32 -3.65 4.98
N GLY A 301 7.38 -2.34 5.22
CA GLY A 301 8.43 -1.47 4.71
C GLY A 301 8.38 -1.12 3.23
N LEU A 302 7.54 -1.79 2.44
CA LEU A 302 7.22 -1.39 1.06
C LEU A 302 5.80 -0.80 0.94
N SER A 303 5.01 -0.79 2.00
CA SER A 303 3.60 -0.31 1.97
C SER A 303 3.34 0.89 2.85
N GLY A 304 4.38 1.44 3.47
CA GLY A 304 4.32 2.50 4.47
C GLY A 304 5.22 2.22 5.68
N ARG A 305 5.36 3.23 6.55
CA ARG A 305 6.26 3.21 7.72
C ARG A 305 5.60 2.85 9.05
N ASN A 306 4.28 2.93 9.13
CA ASN A 306 3.52 2.92 10.38
C ASN A 306 3.09 1.54 10.91
N GLY A 307 3.78 0.46 10.52
CA GLY A 307 3.41 -0.89 10.98
C GLY A 307 2.16 -1.49 10.34
N ASP A 308 1.38 -0.76 9.53
CA ASP A 308 0.15 -1.27 8.92
C ASP A 308 0.47 -2.25 7.79
N ILE A 309 0.26 -3.53 8.06
CA ILE A 309 0.50 -4.62 7.12
C ILE A 309 -0.79 -5.23 6.62
N TYR A 310 -1.95 -4.87 7.19
CA TYR A 310 -3.21 -5.46 6.80
C TYR A 310 -3.81 -4.76 5.59
N ASN A 311 -4.16 -5.52 4.57
CA ASN A 311 -4.80 -4.99 3.39
C ASN A 311 -6.28 -4.69 3.62
N ARG A 312 -6.58 -3.51 4.16
CA ARG A 312 -7.96 -3.03 4.40
C ARG A 312 -8.71 -2.64 3.13
N VAL A 313 -7.96 -2.31 2.08
CA VAL A 313 -8.51 -1.96 0.76
C VAL A 313 -8.58 -3.22 -0.07
N THR A 314 -9.73 -3.46 -0.68
CA THR A 314 -9.91 -4.67 -1.46
C THR A 314 -9.81 -4.40 -2.95
N TYR A 315 -8.70 -4.88 -3.52
CA TYR A 315 -8.36 -4.79 -4.93
C TYR A 315 -8.94 -6.00 -5.72
N TRP A 316 -10.18 -6.38 -5.42
CA TRP A 316 -10.80 -7.58 -5.97
C TRP A 316 -10.88 -7.59 -7.50
N ASP A 317 -10.94 -6.40 -8.09
CA ASP A 317 -10.90 -6.17 -9.54
C ASP A 317 -9.51 -6.37 -10.15
N LEU A 318 -8.45 -6.24 -9.35
CA LEU A 318 -7.07 -6.29 -9.81
C LEU A 318 -6.33 -7.57 -9.46
N VAL A 319 -6.82 -8.35 -8.50
CA VAL A 319 -6.15 -9.57 -8.03
C VAL A 319 -6.95 -10.82 -8.41
N PRO A 320 -7.04 -11.19 -9.71
CA PRO A 320 -7.41 -12.56 -10.06
C PRO A 320 -6.28 -13.51 -9.62
N ASN A 321 -6.56 -14.83 -9.57
CA ASN A 321 -5.68 -15.92 -9.13
C ASN A 321 -4.27 -15.89 -9.76
N SER A 322 -3.41 -15.03 -9.26
CA SER A 322 -2.07 -14.75 -9.75
C SER A 322 -1.08 -15.48 -8.86
N PHE A 323 -1.06 -16.81 -8.88
CA PHE A 323 -0.08 -17.57 -8.09
C PHE A 323 1.27 -17.64 -8.83
N GLY A 324 2.34 -17.94 -8.10
CA GLY A 324 3.70 -18.10 -8.64
C GLY A 324 4.73 -17.16 -8.02
N VAL A 325 5.81 -16.96 -8.76
CA VAL A 325 6.96 -16.16 -8.37
C VAL A 325 6.94 -14.81 -9.07
N HIS A 326 7.12 -13.74 -8.31
CA HIS A 326 7.27 -12.39 -8.84
C HIS A 326 8.50 -11.73 -8.20
N ILE A 327 9.34 -11.13 -9.02
CA ILE A 327 10.54 -10.43 -8.56
C ILE A 327 10.57 -9.02 -9.13
N MET A 328 11.11 -8.09 -8.34
CA MET A 328 11.46 -6.72 -8.72
C MET A 328 12.94 -6.53 -8.37
N PRO A 329 13.86 -6.97 -9.26
CA PRO A 329 15.28 -7.09 -8.94
C PRO A 329 15.96 -5.79 -8.56
N TYR A 330 15.52 -4.63 -9.09
CA TYR A 330 16.13 -3.33 -8.84
C TYR A 330 16.05 -2.95 -7.36
N ILE A 331 14.87 -3.10 -6.72
CA ILE A 331 14.71 -2.92 -5.26
C ILE A 331 15.01 -4.17 -4.43
N GLY A 332 15.41 -5.26 -5.09
CA GLY A 332 15.72 -6.53 -4.41
C GLY A 332 14.50 -7.19 -3.77
N PHE A 333 13.30 -7.00 -4.32
CA PHE A 333 12.06 -7.51 -3.73
C PHE A 333 11.57 -8.78 -4.44
N GLY A 334 11.04 -9.72 -3.68
CA GLY A 334 10.50 -10.98 -4.15
C GLY A 334 9.21 -11.38 -3.44
N VAL A 335 8.30 -11.97 -4.21
CA VAL A 335 7.01 -12.46 -3.76
C VAL A 335 6.82 -13.88 -4.27
N PHE A 336 6.54 -14.80 -3.35
CA PHE A 336 6.16 -16.16 -3.68
C PHE A 336 4.76 -16.42 -3.14
N LYS A 337 3.83 -16.85 -3.99
CA LYS A 337 2.46 -17.09 -3.55
C LYS A 337 1.86 -18.34 -4.16
N THR A 338 1.20 -19.10 -3.30
CA THR A 338 0.44 -20.30 -3.61
C THR A 338 -0.97 -20.15 -3.07
N PRO A 339 -1.92 -21.05 -3.40
CA PRO A 339 -3.23 -21.05 -2.77
C PRO A 339 -3.22 -21.11 -1.23
N ASP A 340 -2.13 -21.61 -0.64
CA ASP A 340 -2.03 -21.89 0.80
C ASP A 340 -1.18 -20.88 1.57
N PHE A 341 -0.20 -20.23 0.92
CA PHE A 341 0.68 -19.28 1.59
C PHE A 341 1.18 -18.14 0.69
N LEU A 342 1.67 -17.09 1.36
CA LEU A 342 2.31 -15.91 0.79
C LEU A 342 3.64 -15.68 1.49
N PHE A 343 4.71 -15.51 0.73
CA PHE A 343 6.04 -15.22 1.23
C PHE A 343 6.60 -13.95 0.59
N TYR A 344 7.14 -13.06 1.42
CA TYR A 344 7.87 -11.88 0.99
C TYR A 344 9.34 -11.95 1.43
N VAL A 345 10.24 -11.56 0.53
CA VAL A 345 11.66 -11.36 0.84
C VAL A 345 12.14 -10.05 0.22
N ARG A 346 13.02 -9.36 0.93
CA ARG A 346 13.72 -8.17 0.44
C ARG A 346 15.20 -8.32 0.73
N VAL A 347 16.02 -8.18 -0.29
CA VAL A 347 17.48 -8.12 -0.17
C VAL A 347 17.97 -6.68 -0.27
N GLN A 348 19.05 -6.36 0.42
CA GLN A 348 19.61 -5.01 0.38
C GLN A 348 20.22 -4.69 -0.98
N ARG A 349 20.15 -3.43 -1.39
CA ARG A 349 20.60 -2.94 -2.70
C ARG A 349 21.44 -1.67 -2.55
N PRO A 350 22.54 -1.52 -3.30
CA PRO A 350 23.34 -0.29 -3.26
C PRO A 350 22.50 0.94 -3.58
N GLY A 351 22.73 2.02 -2.83
CA GLY A 351 22.02 3.29 -3.02
C GLY A 351 20.55 3.30 -2.60
N ILE A 352 19.93 2.17 -2.29
CA ILE A 352 18.55 2.10 -1.80
C ILE A 352 18.55 2.14 -0.27
N ALA A 353 17.64 2.94 0.30
CA ALA A 353 17.52 3.07 1.74
C ALA A 353 17.09 1.74 2.38
N ALA A 354 17.79 1.36 3.45
CA ALA A 354 17.44 0.24 4.30
C ALA A 354 16.18 0.57 5.13
N TYR A 355 16.11 1.81 5.61
CA TYR A 355 15.01 2.35 6.42
C TYR A 355 14.83 3.86 6.17
N VAL A 356 13.62 4.37 6.38
CA VAL A 356 13.34 5.81 6.37
C VAL A 356 12.45 6.15 7.56
N THR A 357 12.69 7.31 8.19
CA THR A 357 11.92 7.76 9.34
C THR A 357 11.79 9.28 9.38
N ASN A 358 10.95 9.78 10.29
CA ASN A 358 10.78 11.21 10.60
C ASN A 358 10.72 11.41 12.12
N SER A 359 10.54 12.64 12.57
CA SER A 359 10.46 12.98 14.00
C SER A 359 9.27 12.36 14.74
N PHE A 360 8.23 11.90 14.03
CA PHE A 360 7.00 11.36 14.61
C PHE A 360 7.04 9.83 14.80
N GLU A 361 8.01 9.16 14.18
CA GLU A 361 8.20 7.71 14.31
C GLU A 361 9.16 7.39 15.45
N THR A 362 8.61 6.77 16.50
CA THR A 362 9.28 6.67 17.80
C THR A 362 9.98 5.33 18.05
N GLU A 363 9.76 4.30 17.23
CA GLU A 363 10.18 2.93 17.54
C GLU A 363 11.35 2.42 16.67
N LYS A 364 12.52 2.24 17.29
CA LYS A 364 13.77 1.76 16.64
C LYS A 364 13.60 0.44 15.88
N ILE A 365 12.74 -0.42 16.40
CA ILE A 365 12.54 -1.79 15.91
C ILE A 365 11.89 -1.85 14.52
N PHE A 366 11.24 -0.78 14.06
CA PHE A 366 10.73 -0.72 12.68
C PHE A 366 11.87 -0.76 11.66
N ALA A 367 13.00 -0.12 11.94
CA ALA A 367 14.19 -0.19 11.08
C ALA A 367 14.66 -1.63 10.87
N LEU A 368 14.69 -2.42 11.95
CA LEU A 368 15.08 -3.83 11.89
C LEU A 368 14.10 -4.65 11.06
N ALA A 369 12.82 -4.48 11.35
CA ALA A 369 11.75 -5.19 10.67
C ALA A 369 11.63 -4.83 9.18
N TRP A 370 12.05 -3.64 8.75
CA TRP A 370 12.13 -3.27 7.32
C TRP A 370 13.19 -4.06 6.54
N MET A 371 14.28 -4.48 7.20
CA MET A 371 15.40 -5.16 6.55
C MET A 371 15.37 -6.68 6.72
N GLN A 372 14.83 -7.16 7.84
CA GLN A 372 15.07 -8.52 8.35
C GLN A 372 13.83 -9.38 8.46
N LEU A 373 12.65 -8.92 8.06
CA LEU A 373 11.42 -9.64 8.32
C LEU A 373 10.96 -10.43 7.07
N PRO A 374 11.56 -11.60 6.75
CA PRO A 374 10.98 -12.47 5.74
C PRO A 374 9.67 -12.99 6.31
N LYS A 375 8.56 -12.74 5.63
CA LYS A 375 7.23 -13.08 6.16
C LYS A 375 6.56 -14.14 5.34
N LEU A 376 6.32 -15.27 6.01
CA LEU A 376 5.47 -16.37 5.55
C LEU A 376 4.09 -16.23 6.20
N TYR A 377 3.04 -16.13 5.39
CA TYR A 377 1.65 -16.04 5.83
C TYR A 377 0.85 -17.22 5.27
N PHE A 378 -0.01 -17.85 6.08
CA PHE A 378 -0.83 -18.99 5.67
C PHE A 378 -2.31 -18.63 5.59
N ARG A 379 -3.05 -19.27 4.67
CA ARG A 379 -4.49 -19.01 4.44
C ARG A 379 -5.42 -19.48 5.57
N ASN A 380 -5.11 -20.60 6.24
CA ASN A 380 -6.03 -21.31 7.14
C ASN A 380 -5.64 -21.25 8.63
N TYR A 381 -4.84 -20.26 9.05
CA TYR A 381 -4.50 -20.15 10.48
C TYR A 381 -5.67 -19.57 11.28
N LYS A 382 -5.85 -20.09 12.50
CA LYS A 382 -7.13 -20.17 13.25
C LYS A 382 -7.85 -18.86 13.58
N SER A 383 -7.25 -17.71 13.32
CA SER A 383 -7.98 -16.53 12.83
C SER A 383 -6.99 -15.55 12.19
N PHE A 384 -7.37 -14.91 11.09
CA PHE A 384 -6.66 -13.70 10.62
C PHE A 384 -6.73 -12.54 11.64
N LEU A 385 -7.56 -12.69 12.69
CA LEU A 385 -7.73 -11.75 13.80
C LEU A 385 -6.63 -11.89 14.87
N ASP A 386 -5.88 -13.00 14.90
CA ASP A 386 -4.74 -13.19 15.82
C ASP A 386 -3.45 -12.52 15.32
N TYR A 387 -3.44 -12.08 14.06
CA TYR A 387 -2.35 -11.26 13.54
C TYR A 387 -2.66 -9.80 13.82
N ASP A 388 -1.72 -9.11 14.45
CA ASP A 388 -1.79 -7.66 14.58
C ASP A 388 -1.91 -7.04 13.19
N ALA A 389 -3.07 -6.44 12.91
CA ALA A 389 -3.28 -5.68 11.67
C ALA A 389 -2.26 -4.54 11.53
N THR A 390 -1.71 -4.10 12.66
CA THR A 390 -0.70 -3.08 12.78
C THR A 390 0.41 -3.58 13.71
N LEU A 391 1.61 -3.74 13.18
CA LEU A 391 2.79 -4.10 13.96
C LEU A 391 3.14 -2.96 14.93
N THR A 392 3.28 -3.31 16.19
CA THR A 392 3.82 -2.45 17.26
C THR A 392 5.20 -2.93 17.66
N GLY A 393 5.99 -2.08 18.31
CA GLY A 393 7.32 -2.47 18.76
C GLY A 393 7.29 -3.64 19.72
N LYS A 394 6.27 -3.71 20.58
CA LYS A 394 6.00 -4.87 21.43
C LYS A 394 5.74 -6.14 20.60
N SER A 395 4.90 -6.08 19.57
CA SER A 395 4.63 -7.24 18.70
C SER A 395 5.88 -7.68 17.93
N LEU A 396 6.74 -6.73 17.57
CA LEU A 396 7.96 -6.98 16.82
C LEU A 396 9.08 -7.58 17.68
N MET A 397 9.25 -7.18 18.93
CA MET A 397 10.26 -7.78 19.84
C MET A 397 10.11 -9.31 19.95
N ASP A 398 8.88 -9.77 19.78
CA ASP A 398 8.49 -11.17 19.84
C ASP A 398 8.33 -11.85 18.47
N SER A 399 8.52 -11.10 17.38
CA SER A 399 8.35 -11.62 16.02
C SER A 399 9.57 -12.46 15.60
N PRO A 400 9.37 -13.68 15.07
CA PRO A 400 10.46 -14.43 14.45
C PRO A 400 11.00 -13.69 13.21
N GLY A 401 12.27 -13.94 12.89
CA GLY A 401 12.99 -13.29 11.79
C GLY A 401 13.85 -12.10 12.21
N LEU A 402 13.70 -11.57 13.43
CA LEU A 402 14.45 -10.39 13.85
C LEU A 402 15.71 -10.73 14.65
N LEU A 403 16.80 -10.02 14.33
CA LEU A 403 18.03 -9.99 15.10
C LEU A 403 18.05 -8.76 16.00
N LEU A 404 18.12 -8.97 17.30
CA LEU A 404 18.09 -7.91 18.31
C LEU A 404 19.40 -7.87 19.07
N ILE A 405 19.89 -6.68 19.41
CA ILE A 405 20.84 -6.50 20.52
C ILE A 405 20.14 -6.90 21.82
N LYS A 406 20.79 -7.79 22.58
CA LYS A 406 20.32 -8.27 23.88
C LYS A 406 20.30 -7.13 24.89
N ASP A 407 19.23 -7.08 25.69
CA ASP A 407 19.02 -6.11 26.78
C ASP A 407 18.92 -4.62 26.33
N GLU A 408 18.85 -4.37 25.03
CA GLU A 408 18.66 -3.03 24.45
C GLU A 408 17.20 -2.57 24.58
N ASP A 409 17.02 -1.28 24.89
CA ASP A 409 15.70 -0.65 24.85
C ASP A 409 15.36 -0.17 23.42
N TYR A 410 14.32 -0.78 22.83
CA TYR A 410 13.81 -0.43 21.50
C TYR A 410 12.65 0.57 21.53
N SER A 411 12.25 1.04 22.71
CA SER A 411 11.15 1.99 22.88
C SER A 411 11.47 3.40 22.35
N SER A 412 12.76 3.71 22.16
CA SER A 412 13.22 4.99 21.59
C SER A 412 14.05 4.77 20.32
N ASN A 413 13.73 5.53 19.27
CA ASN A 413 14.40 5.44 17.98
C ASN A 413 15.68 6.28 17.95
N ILE A 414 16.84 5.62 18.05
CA ILE A 414 18.16 6.26 17.88
C ILE A 414 18.34 6.81 16.44
N LEU A 415 17.48 6.39 15.51
CA LEU A 415 17.45 6.85 14.13
C LEU A 415 16.46 8.00 13.90
N SER A 416 15.88 8.62 14.93
CA SER A 416 15.03 9.80 14.72
C SER A 416 15.86 11.00 14.24
N PRO A 417 15.50 11.64 13.11
CA PRO A 417 16.13 12.90 12.73
C PRO A 417 15.86 13.98 13.78
N SER A 418 16.81 14.89 13.94
CA SER A 418 16.69 16.03 14.87
C SER A 418 15.68 17.09 14.39
N ASN A 419 15.23 17.01 13.14
CA ASN A 419 14.22 17.87 12.53
C ASN A 419 13.02 17.04 12.05
N GLU A 420 11.93 17.72 11.70
CA GLU A 420 10.70 17.07 11.22
C GLU A 420 10.83 16.40 9.84
N ASN A 421 11.99 16.53 9.19
CA ASN A 421 12.21 16.05 7.84
C ASN A 421 12.40 14.53 7.81
N LEU A 422 12.05 13.95 6.66
CA LEU A 422 12.32 12.56 6.35
C LEU A 422 13.83 12.34 6.25
N LYS A 423 14.31 11.25 6.86
CA LYS A 423 15.71 10.82 6.76
C LYS A 423 15.78 9.35 6.36
N ALA A 424 16.49 9.09 5.26
CA ALA A 424 16.82 7.77 4.78
C ALA A 424 18.12 7.28 5.46
N TYR A 425 18.15 6.00 5.82
CA TYR A 425 19.28 5.30 6.41
C TYR A 425 19.70 4.15 5.52
N HIS A 426 21.00 4.01 5.31
CA HIS A 426 21.59 2.98 4.47
C HIS A 426 22.38 2.00 5.33
N VAL A 427 22.47 0.76 4.85
CA VAL A 427 23.52 -0.16 5.29
C VAL A 427 24.89 0.38 4.86
N ASP A 428 25.96 -0.11 5.46
CA ASP A 428 27.31 0.40 5.23
C ASP A 428 27.70 0.25 3.74
N ASP A 429 28.28 1.31 3.18
CA ASP A 429 28.74 1.32 1.79
C ASP A 429 29.75 0.20 1.52
N GLY A 430 29.60 -0.48 0.38
CA GLY A 430 30.48 -1.58 -0.02
C GLY A 430 30.28 -2.88 0.77
N SER A 431 29.40 -2.92 1.77
CA SER A 431 29.12 -4.15 2.55
C SER A 431 28.10 -5.10 1.88
N ILE A 432 27.41 -4.62 0.84
CA ILE A 432 26.32 -5.35 0.20
C ILE A 432 26.88 -6.37 -0.78
N ASP A 433 26.41 -7.62 -0.68
CA ASP A 433 26.57 -8.66 -1.71
C ASP A 433 25.29 -9.49 -1.75
N SER A 434 24.36 -9.03 -2.59
CA SER A 434 22.98 -9.51 -2.58
C SER A 434 22.48 -9.80 -3.98
N PHE A 435 21.71 -10.88 -4.11
CA PHE A 435 20.98 -11.23 -5.32
C PHE A 435 19.64 -11.85 -4.99
N ILE A 436 18.72 -11.76 -5.95
CA ILE A 436 17.43 -12.44 -5.91
C ILE A 436 17.12 -12.92 -7.32
N GLY A 437 16.60 -14.13 -7.44
CA GLY A 437 16.29 -14.74 -8.72
C GLY A 437 15.23 -15.82 -8.60
N THR A 438 14.86 -16.38 -9.74
CA THR A 438 13.91 -17.48 -9.85
C THR A 438 14.50 -18.59 -10.69
N VAL A 439 14.18 -19.83 -10.37
CA VAL A 439 14.55 -21.00 -11.16
C VAL A 439 13.32 -21.90 -11.30
N ARG A 440 13.17 -22.55 -12.45
CA ARG A 440 12.12 -23.55 -12.66
C ARG A 440 12.75 -24.94 -12.61
N SER A 441 12.19 -25.81 -11.77
CA SER A 441 12.62 -27.21 -11.71
C SER A 441 12.14 -27.99 -12.94
N SER A 442 12.80 -29.12 -13.22
CA SER A 442 12.41 -30.08 -14.27
C SER A 442 11.01 -30.67 -14.07
N LYS A 443 10.42 -30.54 -12.87
CA LYS A 443 9.04 -30.91 -12.53
C LYS A 443 8.06 -29.72 -12.62
N GLU A 444 8.41 -28.68 -13.37
CA GLU A 444 7.64 -27.45 -13.60
C GLU A 444 7.35 -26.59 -12.37
N ARG A 445 7.97 -26.84 -11.20
CA ARG A 445 7.80 -25.99 -10.02
C ARG A 445 8.74 -24.80 -10.06
N ASP A 446 8.20 -23.60 -9.93
CA ASP A 446 8.99 -22.37 -9.79
C ASP A 446 9.49 -22.24 -8.35
N ALA A 447 10.73 -21.77 -8.19
CA ALA A 447 11.32 -21.40 -6.91
C ALA A 447 11.84 -19.97 -6.97
N ILE A 448 11.85 -19.31 -5.82
CA ILE A 448 12.59 -18.06 -5.61
C ILE A 448 13.81 -18.37 -4.74
N PHE A 449 14.96 -17.82 -5.10
CA PHE A 449 16.19 -17.93 -4.33
C PHE A 449 16.81 -16.56 -4.10
N TRP A 450 17.57 -16.42 -3.02
CA TRP A 450 18.25 -15.17 -2.71
C TRP A 450 19.53 -15.39 -1.91
N LYS A 451 20.37 -14.35 -1.96
CA LYS A 451 21.44 -14.05 -1.02
C LYS A 451 21.29 -12.59 -0.59
N ASN A 452 21.44 -12.33 0.69
CA ASN A 452 21.41 -11.00 1.27
C ASN A 452 22.56 -10.87 2.26
N LYS A 453 23.68 -10.29 1.84
CA LYS A 453 24.81 -9.98 2.72
C LYS A 453 24.90 -8.47 2.92
N TYR A 454 24.96 -8.02 4.16
CA TYR A 454 25.08 -6.60 4.48
C TYR A 454 25.65 -6.38 5.89
N LYS A 455 26.09 -5.14 6.14
CA LYS A 455 26.47 -4.66 7.47
C LYS A 455 25.68 -3.40 7.78
N PHE A 456 25.11 -3.30 8.97
CA PHE A 456 24.41 -2.09 9.42
C PHE A 456 25.01 -1.58 10.73
N SER A 457 26.18 -0.94 10.62
CA SER A 457 26.99 -0.56 11.78
C SER A 457 26.28 0.41 12.71
N LEU A 458 25.37 1.22 12.18
CA LEU A 458 24.60 2.19 12.94
C LEU A 458 23.74 1.55 14.04
N ILE A 459 23.32 0.29 13.85
CA ILE A 459 22.57 -0.46 14.86
C ILE A 459 23.48 -1.51 15.51
N TYR A 460 24.07 -2.40 14.72
CA TYR A 460 24.72 -3.60 15.27
C TYR A 460 26.22 -3.43 15.55
N GLY A 461 26.81 -2.29 15.18
CA GLY A 461 28.26 -2.12 15.16
C GLY A 461 28.91 -3.07 14.15
N ASN A 462 30.04 -3.67 14.52
CA ASN A 462 30.77 -4.55 13.62
C ASN A 462 30.12 -5.94 13.50
N CYS A 463 28.98 -6.06 12.83
CA CYS A 463 28.32 -7.34 12.57
C CYS A 463 27.90 -7.47 11.11
N THR A 464 28.39 -8.51 10.45
CA THR A 464 27.96 -8.86 9.08
C THR A 464 26.87 -9.92 9.16
N ILE A 465 25.76 -9.67 8.46
CA ILE A 465 24.63 -10.58 8.38
C ILE A 465 24.60 -11.13 6.96
N THR A 466 24.57 -12.46 6.83
CA THR A 466 24.37 -13.14 5.54
C THR A 466 23.15 -14.05 5.64
N GLU A 467 22.17 -13.82 4.79
CA GLU A 467 21.01 -14.68 4.62
C GLU A 467 21.04 -15.29 3.22
N ILE A 468 20.90 -16.61 3.15
CA ILE A 468 20.77 -17.35 1.90
C ILE A 468 19.52 -18.19 2.04
N GLY A 469 18.64 -18.15 1.04
CA GLY A 469 17.43 -18.94 1.13
C GLY A 469 16.82 -19.29 -0.20
N MET A 470 15.86 -20.21 -0.12
CA MET A 470 15.05 -20.64 -1.24
C MET A 470 13.63 -20.98 -0.75
N VAL A 471 12.63 -20.60 -1.54
CA VAL A 471 11.23 -20.95 -1.33
C VAL A 471 10.68 -21.67 -2.55
N TRP A 472 9.96 -22.76 -2.29
CA TRP A 472 9.13 -23.49 -3.25
C TRP A 472 7.79 -23.84 -2.59
N ASP A 473 6.92 -24.54 -3.32
CA ASP A 473 5.49 -24.78 -3.00
C ASP A 473 5.19 -25.34 -1.61
N THR A 474 6.17 -25.92 -0.90
CA THR A 474 5.94 -26.60 0.39
C THR A 474 6.90 -26.20 1.50
N THR A 475 8.05 -25.59 1.18
CA THR A 475 9.10 -25.31 2.16
C THR A 475 9.83 -24.01 1.85
N VAL A 476 10.22 -23.32 2.92
CA VAL A 476 11.21 -22.26 2.94
C VAL A 476 12.46 -22.82 3.62
N SER A 477 13.60 -22.86 2.94
CA SER A 477 14.89 -23.24 3.53
C SER A 477 15.81 -22.02 3.57
N VAL A 478 16.46 -21.80 4.71
CA VAL A 478 17.30 -20.62 4.95
C VAL A 478 18.56 -21.01 5.71
N ARG A 479 19.70 -20.48 5.28
CA ARG A 479 20.96 -20.42 6.02
C ARG A 479 21.22 -18.98 6.43
N LEU A 480 21.37 -18.76 7.72
CA LEU A 480 21.66 -17.47 8.33
C LEU A 480 23.04 -17.52 8.97
N GLU A 481 23.89 -16.56 8.64
CA GLU A 481 25.21 -16.40 9.25
C GLU A 481 25.30 -15.01 9.89
N PHE A 482 25.64 -15.01 11.17
CA PHE A 482 25.84 -13.81 11.99
C PHE A 482 27.30 -13.72 12.39
N ASP A 483 28.09 -12.98 11.63
CA ASP A 483 29.48 -12.71 11.97
C ASP A 483 29.55 -11.49 12.90
N ASN A 484 29.33 -11.72 14.20
CA ASN A 484 29.27 -10.68 15.21
C ASN A 484 30.67 -10.38 15.76
N GLN A 485 31.37 -9.44 15.13
CA GLN A 485 32.65 -8.90 15.59
C GLN A 485 32.48 -7.66 16.50
N SER A 486 31.25 -7.35 16.90
CA SER A 486 30.95 -6.24 17.82
C SER A 486 31.14 -6.66 19.28
N ASN A 487 31.04 -5.69 20.19
CA ASN A 487 30.98 -5.96 21.63
C ASN A 487 29.54 -6.25 22.12
N ASN A 488 28.55 -6.18 21.25
CA ASN A 488 27.15 -6.44 21.59
C ASN A 488 26.88 -7.95 21.59
N LYS A 489 26.03 -8.39 22.51
CA LYS A 489 25.40 -9.72 22.42
C LYS A 489 24.13 -9.57 21.59
N LEU A 490 23.90 -10.48 20.66
CA LEU A 490 22.71 -10.46 19.81
C LEU A 490 21.82 -11.67 20.10
N VAL A 491 20.55 -11.55 19.76
CA VAL A 491 19.53 -12.59 19.90
C VAL A 491 18.74 -12.63 18.61
N TYR A 492 18.73 -13.78 17.95
CA TYR A 492 17.89 -14.01 16.78
C TYR A 492 16.71 -14.90 17.13
N ARG A 493 15.49 -14.45 16.89
CA ARG A 493 14.29 -15.26 17.14
C ARG A 493 13.94 -16.06 15.89
N TYR A 494 14.05 -17.39 15.95
CA TYR A 494 13.71 -18.27 14.83
C TYR A 494 12.31 -18.90 14.95
N THR A 495 11.74 -18.94 16.16
CA THR A 495 10.37 -19.39 16.38
C THR A 495 9.75 -18.76 17.64
N LYS A 496 8.41 -18.76 17.72
CA LYS A 496 7.66 -18.41 18.93
C LYS A 496 6.43 -19.31 19.03
N PRO A 497 6.20 -20.02 20.16
CA PRO A 497 4.99 -20.80 20.37
C PRO A 497 3.72 -19.94 20.17
N GLY A 498 2.76 -20.46 19.41
CA GLY A 498 1.52 -19.73 19.07
C GLY A 498 1.69 -18.67 17.96
N HIS A 499 2.91 -18.31 17.59
CA HIS A 499 3.21 -17.45 16.45
C HIS A 499 3.42 -18.31 15.19
N CYS A 500 2.68 -17.96 14.16
CA CYS A 500 2.45 -18.65 12.89
C CYS A 500 3.65 -18.83 11.93
N PHE A 501 4.90 -18.72 12.37
CA PHE A 501 6.04 -18.82 11.45
C PHE A 501 6.19 -20.22 10.83
N ALA A 502 5.62 -21.25 11.46
CA ALA A 502 5.55 -22.58 10.86
C ALA A 502 4.56 -23.47 11.59
N THR A 503 3.95 -24.41 10.87
CA THR A 503 3.42 -25.63 11.49
C THR A 503 4.57 -26.54 11.97
N LYS A 504 5.75 -26.47 11.34
CA LYS A 504 6.98 -27.20 11.70
C LYS A 504 8.24 -26.40 11.33
N VAL A 505 9.15 -26.20 12.29
CA VAL A 505 10.50 -25.64 12.09
C VAL A 505 11.51 -26.75 12.36
N ASP A 506 12.36 -27.04 11.39
CA ASP A 506 13.46 -28.00 11.50
C ASP A 506 14.79 -27.23 11.56
N LEU A 507 15.58 -27.46 12.62
CA LEU A 507 16.96 -26.98 12.73
C LEU A 507 17.89 -28.02 12.09
N LEU A 508 18.47 -27.69 10.95
CA LEU A 508 19.26 -28.65 10.15
C LEU A 508 20.66 -28.90 10.74
N ASN A 509 21.20 -27.93 11.49
CA ASN A 509 22.49 -28.01 12.16
C ASN A 509 22.39 -27.97 13.69
N TYR A 510 21.30 -28.52 14.27
CA TYR A 510 21.00 -28.45 15.71
C TYR A 510 22.19 -28.76 16.63
N ASP A 511 22.92 -29.84 16.36
CA ASP A 511 24.02 -30.29 17.23
C ASP A 511 25.15 -29.28 17.34
N GLU A 512 25.38 -28.49 16.29
CA GLU A 512 26.42 -27.45 16.24
C GLU A 512 26.03 -26.21 17.06
N ILE A 513 24.73 -25.91 17.12
CA ILE A 513 24.21 -24.66 17.69
C ILE A 513 23.48 -24.82 19.03
N LYS A 514 23.24 -26.06 19.50
CA LYS A 514 22.40 -26.33 20.68
C LYS A 514 22.79 -25.58 21.94
N SER A 515 24.08 -25.28 22.14
CA SER A 515 24.57 -24.50 23.29
C SER A 515 24.20 -23.01 23.24
N TYR A 516 23.78 -22.51 22.08
CA TYR A 516 23.33 -21.13 21.86
C TYR A 516 21.80 -20.99 21.86
N LEU A 517 21.08 -22.11 21.83
CA LEU A 517 19.62 -22.12 21.77
C LEU A 517 18.99 -21.89 23.14
N ASP A 518 17.98 -21.04 23.18
CA ASP A 518 17.13 -20.82 24.35
C ASP A 518 15.71 -20.50 23.88
N ASN A 519 14.71 -21.31 24.24
CA ASN A 519 13.28 -20.99 24.06
C ASN A 519 12.90 -20.31 22.72
N GLY A 520 13.30 -20.92 21.60
CA GLY A 520 12.97 -20.42 20.25
C GLY A 520 13.83 -19.23 19.76
N VAL A 521 14.90 -18.91 20.48
CA VAL A 521 15.92 -17.94 20.07
C VAL A 521 17.32 -18.57 19.96
N VAL A 522 18.19 -17.93 19.18
CA VAL A 522 19.63 -18.19 19.13
C VAL A 522 20.34 -17.00 19.78
N ASN A 523 21.08 -17.26 20.86
CA ASN A 523 21.92 -16.27 21.52
C ASN A 523 23.28 -16.22 20.81
N ILE A 524 23.64 -15.07 20.26
CA ILE A 524 24.87 -14.84 19.51
C ILE A 524 25.81 -14.01 20.39
N PRO A 525 26.89 -14.60 20.94
CA PRO A 525 27.81 -13.86 21.79
C PRO A 525 28.55 -12.77 21.03
N ALA A 526 29.11 -11.81 21.75
CA ALA A 526 30.06 -10.85 21.20
C ALA A 526 31.30 -11.60 20.65
N ARG A 527 31.86 -11.10 19.55
CA ARG A 527 33.07 -11.65 18.90
C ARG A 527 32.94 -13.12 18.52
N LYS A 528 31.78 -13.51 18.01
CA LYS A 528 31.48 -14.87 17.57
C LYS A 528 30.76 -14.86 16.22
N ASN A 529 31.07 -15.86 15.41
CA ASN A 529 30.31 -16.21 14.23
C ASN A 529 29.36 -17.36 14.59
N ILE A 530 28.09 -17.24 14.22
CA ILE A 530 27.08 -18.28 14.38
C ILE A 530 26.39 -18.52 13.04
N VAL A 531 26.30 -19.78 12.64
CA VAL A 531 25.55 -20.22 11.46
C VAL A 531 24.32 -21.00 11.90
N LEU A 532 23.16 -20.64 11.39
CA LEU A 532 21.87 -21.23 11.68
C LEU A 532 21.24 -21.72 10.37
N GLU A 533 20.93 -23.01 10.29
CA GLU A 533 20.25 -23.60 9.13
C GLU A 533 18.85 -24.06 9.51
N LEU A 534 17.85 -23.55 8.79
CA LEU A 534 16.44 -23.71 9.06
C LEU A 534 15.70 -24.24 7.84
N ALA A 535 14.78 -25.17 8.06
CA ALA A 535 13.72 -25.48 7.12
C ALA A 535 12.35 -25.26 7.78
N VAL A 536 11.48 -24.54 7.08
CA VAL A 536 10.14 -24.14 7.54
C VAL A 536 9.14 -24.68 6.53
N GLY A 537 8.32 -25.66 6.93
CA GLY A 537 7.46 -26.41 6.01
C GLY A 537 5.96 -26.23 6.23
N ILE A 538 5.19 -26.32 5.14
CA ILE A 538 3.77 -26.74 5.13
C ILE A 538 3.69 -28.27 5.25
N LYS A 539 4.58 -28.94 4.50
CA LYS A 539 4.94 -30.35 4.56
C LYS A 539 6.46 -30.38 4.48
N ALA A 540 7.17 -30.69 5.57
CA ALA A 540 8.63 -30.61 5.68
C ALA A 540 9.37 -31.72 4.87
N GLU A 541 8.88 -32.02 3.66
CA GLU A 541 9.29 -33.16 2.82
C GLU A 541 10.45 -32.81 1.88
N HIS A 542 10.80 -31.53 1.77
CA HIS A 542 11.88 -31.05 0.93
C HIS A 542 12.74 -30.17 1.83
N ARG A 543 14.01 -30.53 2.02
CA ARG A 543 14.99 -29.75 2.80
C ARG A 543 16.08 -29.27 1.87
N GLY A 544 16.39 -27.98 1.93
CA GLY A 544 17.50 -27.41 1.15
C GLY A 544 18.80 -27.43 1.94
N LYS A 545 19.87 -27.84 1.28
CA LYS A 545 21.25 -27.68 1.73
C LYS A 545 21.93 -26.60 0.90
N PHE A 546 22.65 -25.72 1.57
CA PHE A 546 23.34 -24.60 0.94
C PHE A 546 24.85 -24.73 1.16
N THR A 547 25.63 -24.64 0.08
CA THR A 547 27.10 -24.58 0.18
C THR A 547 27.58 -23.23 -0.32
N CYS A 548 28.27 -22.49 0.54
CA CYS A 548 28.74 -21.14 0.24
C CYS A 548 30.21 -21.16 -0.17
N TYR A 549 30.52 -20.45 -1.24
CA TYR A 549 31.86 -20.13 -1.70
C TYR A 549 32.01 -18.60 -1.74
N ASP A 550 33.21 -18.09 -1.99
CA ASP A 550 33.49 -16.65 -1.98
C ASP A 550 32.53 -15.84 -2.88
N ARG A 551 32.31 -16.32 -4.12
CA ARG A 551 31.42 -15.69 -5.11
C ARG A 551 30.30 -16.57 -5.62
N SER A 552 30.05 -17.71 -4.98
CA SER A 552 28.99 -18.61 -5.43
C SER A 552 28.27 -19.30 -4.29
N VAL A 553 27.04 -19.70 -4.56
CA VAL A 553 26.20 -20.47 -3.64
C VAL A 553 25.66 -21.67 -4.40
N LYS A 554 25.90 -22.88 -3.90
CA LYS A 554 25.24 -24.09 -4.39
C LYS A 554 23.98 -24.33 -3.56
N TYR A 555 22.86 -24.47 -4.26
CA TYR A 555 21.55 -24.84 -3.75
C TYR A 555 21.33 -26.30 -4.08
N ASP A 556 21.19 -27.15 -3.07
CA ASP A 556 21.00 -28.59 -3.26
C ASP A 556 19.75 -29.05 -2.51
N THR A 557 18.80 -29.61 -3.25
CA THR A 557 17.53 -30.10 -2.71
C THR A 557 17.15 -31.41 -3.39
N ASP A 558 16.19 -32.14 -2.80
CA ASP A 558 15.64 -33.35 -3.42
C ASP A 558 14.94 -33.10 -4.78
N CYS A 559 14.63 -31.84 -5.12
CA CYS A 559 13.89 -31.46 -6.32
C CYS A 559 14.73 -30.75 -7.39
N ILE A 560 15.76 -30.02 -6.97
CA ILE A 560 16.61 -29.21 -7.84
C ILE A 560 17.99 -29.02 -7.19
N SER A 561 19.05 -29.12 -8.00
CA SER A 561 20.42 -28.81 -7.62
C SER A 561 20.99 -27.82 -8.63
N PHE A 562 21.44 -26.66 -8.17
CA PHE A 562 22.03 -25.62 -9.01
C PHE A 562 23.01 -24.76 -8.22
N SER A 563 23.80 -23.97 -8.92
CA SER A 563 24.70 -22.98 -8.34
C SER A 563 24.42 -21.60 -8.90
N VAL A 564 24.63 -20.59 -8.07
CA VAL A 564 24.55 -19.19 -8.45
C VAL A 564 25.93 -18.58 -8.29
N GLU A 565 26.45 -17.98 -9.33
CA GLU A 565 27.76 -17.31 -9.34
C GLU A 565 27.57 -15.81 -9.58
N THR A 566 28.12 -15.00 -8.69
CA THR A 566 28.14 -13.55 -8.85
C THR A 566 29.19 -13.15 -9.88
N VAL A 567 28.75 -12.68 -11.05
CA VAL A 567 29.62 -12.18 -12.13
C VAL A 567 30.13 -10.78 -11.78
N LYS A 568 29.22 -9.91 -11.33
CA LYS A 568 29.53 -8.55 -10.87
C LYS A 568 28.70 -8.24 -9.63
N LEU A 569 29.39 -7.92 -8.54
CA LEU A 569 28.78 -7.68 -7.23
C LEU A 569 27.62 -6.70 -7.33
N ASN A 570 26.45 -7.10 -6.79
CA ASN A 570 25.20 -6.33 -6.78
C ASN A 570 24.60 -5.94 -8.14
N GLU A 571 25.19 -6.43 -9.24
CA GLU A 571 24.78 -6.07 -10.59
C GLU A 571 24.27 -7.27 -11.38
N THR A 572 25.07 -8.34 -11.45
CA THR A 572 24.76 -9.50 -12.31
C THR A 572 25.23 -10.81 -11.68
N PHE A 573 24.43 -11.85 -11.85
CA PHE A 573 24.75 -13.23 -11.47
C PHE A 573 24.31 -14.21 -12.56
N VAL A 574 24.92 -15.39 -12.58
CA VAL A 574 24.55 -16.51 -13.45
C VAL A 574 24.11 -17.70 -12.62
N VAL A 575 23.22 -18.53 -13.16
CA VAL A 575 22.71 -19.75 -12.56
C VAL A 575 23.14 -20.93 -13.43
N LYS A 576 23.76 -21.95 -12.82
CA LYS A 576 24.30 -23.15 -13.48
C LYS A 576 23.75 -24.42 -12.82
N ASP A 577 23.21 -25.38 -13.58
CA ASP A 577 22.91 -26.74 -13.09
C ASP A 577 23.96 -27.75 -13.61
N GLU A 578 23.65 -29.05 -13.48
CA GLU A 578 24.47 -30.15 -14.00
C GLU A 578 24.55 -30.19 -15.54
N ASN A 579 23.60 -29.56 -16.24
CA ASN A 579 23.51 -29.51 -17.70
C ASN A 579 24.11 -28.21 -18.29
N GLY A 580 24.46 -27.24 -17.44
CA GLY A 580 25.16 -26.02 -17.83
C GLY A 580 24.49 -24.73 -17.35
N LEU A 581 24.71 -23.64 -18.09
CA LEU A 581 24.14 -22.32 -17.78
C LEU A 581 22.62 -22.32 -18.04
N ILE A 582 21.83 -22.04 -17.00
CA ILE A 582 20.36 -22.03 -17.05
C ILE A 582 19.86 -20.64 -17.45
N ILE A 583 20.22 -19.63 -16.66
CA ILE A 583 19.74 -18.25 -16.73
C ILE A 583 20.75 -17.32 -16.06
N ALA A 584 20.57 -16.03 -16.23
CA ALA A 584 21.23 -15.00 -15.44
C ALA A 584 20.22 -14.03 -14.85
N GLY A 585 20.61 -13.31 -13.80
CA GLY A 585 19.83 -12.19 -13.28
C GLY A 585 20.68 -10.94 -13.20
N GLY A 586 20.04 -9.78 -13.24
CA GLY A 586 20.74 -8.53 -13.02
C GLY A 586 19.85 -7.41 -12.51
N SER A 587 20.40 -6.61 -11.61
CA SER A 587 19.69 -5.63 -10.78
C SER A 587 20.05 -4.18 -11.06
N SER A 588 21.10 -3.88 -11.83
CA SER A 588 21.61 -2.52 -11.98
C SER A 588 21.10 -1.78 -13.22
N SER A 589 20.98 -2.46 -14.37
CA SER A 589 20.63 -1.76 -15.60
C SER A 589 19.13 -1.49 -15.71
N SER A 590 18.76 -0.28 -16.08
CA SER A 590 17.42 0.14 -16.48
C SER A 590 17.16 -0.02 -18.00
N ASP A 591 18.18 -0.36 -18.79
CA ASP A 591 18.11 -0.51 -20.25
C ASP A 591 17.45 -1.86 -20.66
N PRO A 592 16.34 -1.87 -21.42
CA PRO A 592 15.70 -3.10 -21.89
C PRO A 592 16.55 -3.97 -22.80
N GLU A 593 17.47 -3.35 -23.54
CA GLU A 593 18.35 -4.03 -24.49
C GLU A 593 19.70 -4.36 -23.85
N HIS A 594 19.82 -4.15 -22.52
CA HIS A 594 21.02 -4.54 -21.79
C HIS A 594 21.28 -6.03 -22.00
N SER A 595 22.53 -6.31 -22.35
CA SER A 595 23.07 -7.65 -22.44
C SER A 595 24.45 -7.65 -21.81
N PHE A 596 24.88 -8.82 -21.34
CA PHE A 596 26.24 -8.99 -20.85
C PHE A 596 26.79 -10.34 -21.31
N LYS A 597 28.11 -10.46 -21.34
CA LYS A 597 28.78 -11.70 -21.74
C LYS A 597 29.37 -12.40 -20.51
N HIS A 598 29.23 -13.71 -20.45
CA HIS A 598 29.88 -14.58 -19.48
C HIS A 598 30.22 -15.91 -20.14
N GLU A 599 31.46 -16.39 -19.99
CA GLU A 599 31.93 -17.67 -20.57
C GLU A 599 31.57 -17.85 -22.06
N ASN A 600 31.77 -16.80 -22.86
CA ASN A 600 31.44 -16.72 -24.30
C ASN A 600 29.95 -16.79 -24.65
N VAL A 601 29.05 -16.87 -23.67
CA VAL A 601 27.60 -16.78 -23.86
C VAL A 601 27.17 -15.32 -23.69
N THR A 602 26.34 -14.83 -24.61
CA THR A 602 25.70 -13.52 -24.47
C THR A 602 24.33 -13.69 -23.83
N PHE A 603 24.11 -13.02 -22.71
CA PHE A 603 22.86 -13.04 -21.97
C PHE A 603 22.01 -11.83 -22.35
N VAL A 604 20.80 -12.08 -22.85
CA VAL A 604 19.85 -11.03 -23.26
C VAL A 604 18.69 -10.98 -22.27
N ARG A 605 18.31 -9.76 -21.90
CA ARG A 605 17.25 -9.50 -20.93
C ARG A 605 15.87 -9.88 -21.47
N ASN A 606 15.10 -10.61 -20.67
CA ASN A 606 13.68 -10.85 -20.89
C ASN A 606 12.85 -9.68 -20.34
N LYS A 607 12.02 -9.09 -21.20
CA LYS A 607 11.21 -7.91 -20.89
C LYS A 607 10.08 -8.16 -19.88
N GLY A 608 9.70 -9.41 -19.64
CA GLY A 608 8.59 -9.80 -18.76
C GLY A 608 9.01 -10.05 -17.31
N ASN A 609 10.19 -10.62 -17.07
CA ASN A 609 10.67 -10.97 -15.73
C ASN A 609 12.02 -10.34 -15.34
N PHE A 610 12.66 -9.59 -16.25
CA PHE A 610 13.93 -8.88 -16.04
C PHE A 610 15.12 -9.80 -15.70
N MET A 611 14.94 -11.11 -15.87
CA MET A 611 16.02 -12.08 -15.91
C MET A 611 16.65 -12.07 -17.30
N TYR A 612 17.87 -12.57 -17.40
CA TYR A 612 18.58 -12.73 -18.65
C TYR A 612 18.64 -14.20 -19.03
N TYR A 613 18.53 -14.45 -20.33
CA TYR A 613 18.58 -15.79 -20.90
C TYR A 613 19.77 -15.87 -21.85
N PRO A 614 20.43 -17.03 -21.97
CA PRO A 614 21.37 -17.27 -23.05
C PRO A 614 20.70 -16.88 -24.37
N ASN A 615 21.30 -15.96 -25.12
CA ASN A 615 20.92 -15.74 -26.49
C ASN A 615 21.28 -17.03 -27.22
N GLU A 616 20.29 -17.76 -27.73
CA GLU A 616 20.53 -18.95 -28.54
C GLU A 616 21.46 -18.52 -29.69
N THR A 617 22.73 -18.89 -29.58
CA THR A 617 23.63 -18.90 -30.73
C THR A 617 23.11 -20.02 -31.61
N HIS A 618 22.61 -19.66 -32.79
CA HIS A 618 22.36 -20.57 -33.90
C HIS A 618 23.46 -21.62 -34.05
#